data_AF-A0A258WVW7-F1
#
_entry.id   AF-A0A258WVW7-F1
#
_cell.length_a   1.000
_cell.length_b   1.000
_cell.length_c   1.000
_cell.angle_alpha   90.00
_cell.angle_beta   90.00
_cell.angle_gamma   90.00
#
_symmetry.space_group_name_H-M   'P 1'
#
loop_
_entity.id
_entity.type
_entity.pdbx_description
1 polymer ?
#
loop_
_entity_poly.entity_id
_entity_poly.type
_entity_poly.pdbx_seq_one_letter_code
_entity_poly.pdbx_strand_id
1 'polypeptide(L)'
;MTQEELDALMNEDMGMDEMMNEAVAPISEEVSEDDEPFNKVDNPDGYRASAVHSWPPPPPTDDNKMVHQLDDVTKESEEKATEIFDLIEGISNDLTDSEDTVAEIDNVLKSNIALFETLCTKFPHVEAFQVQLAQNKEAQAKNSSLKDMMETNIDTVMNIMDIMQYQDIHRQKIERVINVMRALSTYMNHLFSSKVDDSKRVTSAVHLPGDSTTDIVNSEDIEALLASFGQK
;
A
#
# COMPACT_ATOMS: atom_id res chain seq x y z
N MET A 1 13.17 13.55 31.39
CA MET A 1 12.08 14.19 30.64
C MET A 1 11.77 15.51 31.31
N THR A 2 12.40 16.57 30.79
CA THR A 2 12.08 17.94 31.16
C THR A 2 10.81 18.37 30.42
N GLN A 3 10.05 19.34 30.94
CA GLN A 3 8.81 19.81 30.30
C GLN A 3 9.04 20.36 28.88
N GLU A 4 10.26 20.82 28.60
CA GLU A 4 10.68 21.32 27.28
C GLU A 4 10.76 20.22 26.22
N GLU A 5 11.13 18.99 26.61
CA GLU A 5 11.14 17.82 25.71
C GLU A 5 9.72 17.33 25.40
N LEU A 6 8.76 17.58 26.30
CA LEU A 6 7.36 17.15 26.15
C LEU A 6 6.55 18.16 25.32
N ASP A 7 6.88 19.45 25.41
CA ASP A 7 6.29 20.51 24.57
C ASP A 7 6.82 20.47 23.13
N ALA A 8 8.09 20.08 22.91
CA ALA A 8 8.64 19.89 21.56
C ALA A 8 7.89 18.78 20.79
N LEU A 9 7.57 17.67 21.47
CA LEU A 9 6.86 16.53 20.89
C LEU A 9 5.40 16.84 20.55
N MET A 10 4.76 17.77 21.27
CA MET A 10 3.38 18.19 20.97
C MET A 10 3.27 19.25 19.87
N ASN A 11 4.33 20.02 19.62
CA ASN A 11 4.37 20.96 18.49
C ASN A 11 4.73 20.29 17.16
N GLU A 12 5.36 19.12 17.18
CA GLU A 12 5.72 18.35 15.97
C GLU A 12 4.50 17.64 15.32
N ASP A 13 3.41 17.43 16.07
CA ASP A 13 2.17 16.79 15.60
C ASP A 13 1.20 17.75 14.88
N MET A 14 1.45 19.07 14.90
CA MET A 14 0.56 20.08 14.30
C MET A 14 1.06 20.66 12.97
N GLY A 15 2.06 20.05 12.33
CA GLY A 15 2.64 20.52 11.06
C GLY A 15 2.34 19.67 9.81
N MET A 16 1.65 18.54 9.92
CA MET A 16 1.57 17.54 8.84
C MET A 16 0.32 17.62 7.95
N ASP A 17 -0.49 18.67 8.06
CA ASP A 17 -1.72 18.83 7.27
C ASP A 17 -1.52 19.64 5.97
N GLU A 18 -0.30 20.11 5.67
CA GLU A 18 -0.02 20.97 4.49
C GLU A 18 0.71 20.28 3.31
N MET A 19 1.07 18.98 3.38
CA MET A 19 1.79 18.30 2.27
C MET A 19 0.96 17.35 1.39
N MET A 20 -0.38 17.30 1.53
CA MET A 20 -1.24 16.48 0.64
C MET A 20 -1.72 17.23 -0.61
N ASN A 21 -0.85 17.98 -1.30
CA ASN A 21 -1.22 18.57 -2.58
C ASN A 21 -0.10 18.52 -3.60
N GLU A 22 0.26 17.30 -4.01
CA GLU A 22 0.96 17.10 -5.28
C GLU A 22 0.29 15.97 -6.07
N ALA A 23 -0.27 16.37 -7.21
CA ALA A 23 -1.04 15.53 -8.11
C ALA A 23 -0.12 14.55 -8.84
N VAL A 24 -0.35 13.25 -8.65
CA VAL A 24 0.23 12.20 -9.51
C VAL A 24 -0.78 11.87 -10.60
N ALA A 25 -0.39 12.12 -11.85
CA ALA A 25 -1.19 11.84 -13.05
C ALA A 25 -1.36 10.31 -13.26
N PRO A 26 -2.49 9.85 -13.82
CA PRO A 26 -2.73 8.43 -14.02
C PRO A 26 -1.97 7.90 -15.25
N ILE A 27 -1.28 6.77 -15.08
CA ILE A 27 -0.76 5.94 -16.17
C ILE A 27 -1.93 5.10 -16.70
N SER A 28 -2.22 5.24 -17.99
CA SER A 28 -3.21 4.47 -18.73
C SER A 28 -2.58 3.16 -19.24
N GLU A 29 -3.05 2.01 -18.75
CA GLU A 29 -2.93 0.74 -19.46
C GLU A 29 -4.31 0.32 -19.96
N GLU A 30 -4.40 0.14 -21.27
CA GLU A 30 -5.57 -0.33 -22.00
C GLU A 30 -5.78 -1.83 -21.73
N VAL A 31 -6.94 -2.19 -21.17
CA VAL A 31 -7.45 -3.56 -21.18
C VAL A 31 -8.51 -3.66 -22.28
N SER A 32 -8.22 -4.49 -23.28
CA SER A 32 -9.09 -4.79 -24.41
C SER A 32 -10.32 -5.61 -23.99
N GLU A 33 -11.43 -5.28 -24.65
CA GLU A 33 -12.80 -5.81 -24.57
C GLU A 33 -12.90 -7.34 -24.64
N ASP A 34 -13.66 -7.96 -23.73
CA ASP A 34 -14.97 -8.57 -24.08
C ASP A 34 -15.77 -9.01 -22.83
N ASP A 35 -17.10 -8.83 -22.94
CA ASP A 35 -18.22 -9.26 -22.08
C ASP A 35 -18.71 -8.35 -20.91
N GLU A 36 -19.39 -7.25 -21.29
CA GLU A 36 -20.39 -6.48 -20.52
C GLU A 36 -21.73 -7.24 -20.32
N PRO A 37 -22.71 -6.80 -19.50
CA PRO A 37 -22.70 -5.80 -18.40
C PRO A 37 -23.40 -6.28 -17.10
N PHE A 38 -23.00 -5.77 -15.93
CA PHE A 38 -23.96 -5.54 -14.85
C PHE A 38 -23.78 -4.14 -14.23
N ASN A 39 -24.64 -3.25 -14.69
CA ASN A 39 -25.13 -2.01 -14.07
C ASN A 39 -24.14 -0.87 -13.78
N LYS A 40 -24.03 0.04 -14.76
CA LYS A 40 -23.96 1.49 -14.47
C LYS A 40 -25.17 1.92 -13.66
N VAL A 41 -24.93 2.52 -12.50
CA VAL A 41 -25.96 3.14 -11.66
C VAL A 41 -26.09 4.61 -12.05
N ASP A 42 -26.88 4.89 -13.09
CA ASP A 42 -27.36 6.25 -13.39
C ASP A 42 -28.65 6.52 -12.59
N ASN A 43 -28.54 6.70 -11.27
CA ASN A 43 -29.44 7.53 -10.44
C ASN A 43 -29.17 7.37 -8.93
N PRO A 44 -29.09 8.46 -8.16
CA PRO A 44 -28.97 8.41 -6.68
C PRO A 44 -30.20 7.82 -5.96
N ASP A 45 -31.36 7.78 -6.62
CA ASP A 45 -32.62 7.25 -6.08
C ASP A 45 -32.83 5.73 -6.38
N GLY A 46 -31.81 5.08 -6.95
CA GLY A 46 -31.86 3.69 -7.42
C GLY A 46 -31.60 2.61 -6.38
N TYR A 47 -31.43 2.93 -5.09
CA TYR A 47 -31.32 1.92 -4.03
C TYR A 47 -32.70 1.33 -3.68
N ARG A 48 -33.44 0.90 -4.69
CA ARG A 48 -34.57 -0.01 -4.50
C ARG A 48 -34.00 -1.40 -4.72
N ALA A 49 -33.87 -2.17 -3.65
CA ALA A 49 -33.56 -3.60 -3.76
C ALA A 49 -34.51 -4.20 -4.79
N SER A 50 -33.97 -4.51 -5.97
CA SER A 50 -34.70 -5.22 -7.00
C SER A 50 -35.14 -6.54 -6.39
N ALA A 51 -36.46 -6.74 -6.24
CA ALA A 51 -37.06 -7.97 -5.72
C ALA A 51 -36.78 -9.20 -6.60
N VAL A 52 -36.01 -9.04 -7.68
CA VAL A 52 -35.57 -10.10 -8.59
C VAL A 52 -34.27 -10.76 -8.11
N HIS A 53 -33.51 -10.12 -7.22
CA HIS A 53 -32.38 -10.78 -6.55
C HIS A 53 -32.88 -11.56 -5.34
N SER A 54 -32.60 -12.88 -5.34
CA SER A 54 -32.98 -13.77 -4.25
C SER A 54 -32.37 -13.28 -2.93
N TRP A 55 -33.26 -12.99 -1.98
CA TRP A 55 -32.93 -12.70 -0.61
C TRP A 55 -32.91 -14.01 0.19
N PRO A 56 -31.96 -14.24 1.10
CA PRO A 56 -30.91 -13.32 1.55
C PRO A 56 -29.73 -13.22 0.56
N PRO A 57 -28.96 -12.11 0.58
CA PRO A 57 -27.71 -12.03 -0.17
C PRO A 57 -26.81 -13.22 0.18
N PRO A 58 -26.02 -13.73 -0.78
CA PRO A 58 -25.12 -14.83 -0.52
C PRO A 58 -24.18 -14.47 0.65
N PRO A 59 -23.82 -15.45 1.50
CA PRO A 59 -22.90 -15.21 2.60
C PRO A 59 -21.59 -14.62 2.06
N PRO A 60 -20.94 -13.69 2.79
CA PRO A 60 -19.69 -13.09 2.32
C PRO A 60 -18.65 -14.16 2.02
N THR A 61 -18.21 -14.23 0.77
CA THR A 61 -17.01 -14.95 0.34
C THR A 61 -15.78 -14.36 1.03
N ASP A 62 -14.67 -15.10 1.14
CA ASP A 62 -13.44 -14.60 1.79
C ASP A 62 -12.96 -13.27 1.17
N ASP A 63 -13.16 -13.10 -0.14
CA ASP A 63 -12.90 -11.86 -0.89
C ASP A 63 -13.77 -10.66 -0.48
N ASN A 64 -14.83 -10.88 0.30
CA ASN A 64 -15.70 -9.83 0.82
C ASN A 64 -15.52 -9.62 2.32
N LYS A 65 -14.60 -10.37 2.96
CA LYS A 65 -14.25 -10.21 4.37
C LYS A 65 -13.14 -9.19 4.49
N MET A 66 -13.52 -7.92 4.51
CA MET A 66 -12.59 -6.79 4.62
C MET A 66 -11.62 -6.90 5.81
N VAL A 67 -12.02 -7.51 6.93
CA VAL A 67 -11.11 -7.76 8.07
C VAL A 67 -10.00 -8.77 7.72
N HIS A 68 -10.31 -9.83 6.97
CA HIS A 68 -9.31 -10.82 6.55
C HIS A 68 -8.35 -10.22 5.54
N GLN A 69 -8.86 -9.42 4.60
CA GLN A 69 -8.02 -8.68 3.65
C GLN A 69 -7.05 -7.73 4.34
N LEU A 70 -7.49 -7.02 5.38
CA LEU A 70 -6.61 -6.14 6.13
C LEU A 70 -5.55 -6.92 6.93
N ASP A 71 -5.88 -8.09 7.46
CA ASP A 71 -4.90 -9.00 8.11
C ASP A 71 -3.90 -9.60 7.09
N ASP A 72 -4.35 -9.93 5.87
CA ASP A 72 -3.45 -10.42 4.82
C ASP A 72 -2.49 -9.32 4.34
N VAL A 73 -3.01 -8.10 4.15
CA VAL A 73 -2.21 -6.93 3.75
C VAL A 73 -1.16 -6.58 4.81
N THR A 74 -1.48 -6.67 6.11
CA THR A 74 -0.46 -6.41 7.15
C THR A 74 0.65 -7.45 7.12
N LYS A 75 0.29 -8.72 6.96
CA LYS A 75 1.27 -9.82 6.92
C LYS A 75 2.17 -9.74 5.67
N GLU A 76 1.57 -9.58 4.49
CA GLU A 76 2.34 -9.43 3.25
C GLU A 76 3.23 -8.18 3.28
N SER A 77 2.72 -7.08 3.82
CA SER A 77 3.51 -5.85 3.98
C SER A 77 4.71 -6.07 4.90
N GLU A 78 4.57 -6.79 6.02
CA GLU A 78 5.69 -7.11 6.94
C GLU A 78 6.77 -8.00 6.28
N GLU A 79 6.35 -9.02 5.53
CA GLU A 79 7.27 -9.88 4.80
C GLU A 79 8.06 -9.07 3.76
N LYS A 80 7.38 -8.20 3.00
CA LYS A 80 8.02 -7.30 2.03
C LYS A 80 8.86 -6.20 2.67
N ALA A 81 8.49 -5.72 3.86
CA ALA A 81 9.34 -4.86 4.67
C ALA A 81 10.68 -5.54 4.92
N THR A 82 10.63 -6.78 5.38
CA THR A 82 11.83 -7.49 5.81
C THR A 82 12.76 -7.70 4.61
N GLU A 83 12.21 -8.10 3.46
CA GLU A 83 12.98 -8.21 2.21
C GLU A 83 13.64 -6.89 1.79
N ILE A 84 12.91 -5.76 1.87
CA ILE A 84 13.45 -4.45 1.50
C ILE A 84 14.56 -4.03 2.48
N PHE A 85 14.44 -4.32 3.77
CA PHE A 85 15.47 -4.02 4.77
C PHE A 85 16.76 -4.79 4.48
N ASP A 86 16.66 -6.09 4.21
CA ASP A 86 17.82 -6.91 3.87
C ASP A 86 18.54 -6.39 2.61
N LEU A 87 17.77 -5.96 1.60
CA LEU A 87 18.32 -5.36 0.38
C LEU A 87 19.01 -4.01 0.65
N ILE A 88 18.42 -3.16 1.49
CA ILE A 88 19.00 -1.87 1.86
C ILE A 88 20.27 -2.06 2.67
N GLU A 89 20.31 -3.02 3.59
CA GLU A 89 21.52 -3.37 4.34
C GLU A 89 22.64 -3.85 3.41
N GLY A 90 22.29 -4.70 2.43
CA GLY A 90 23.19 -5.13 1.37
C GLY A 90 23.78 -3.95 0.59
N ILE A 91 22.92 -3.04 0.12
CA ILE A 91 23.35 -1.83 -0.60
C ILE A 91 24.24 -0.93 0.29
N SER A 92 23.90 -0.78 1.57
CA SER A 92 24.70 0.02 2.51
C SER A 92 26.11 -0.54 2.64
N ASN A 93 26.23 -1.86 2.81
CA ASN A 93 27.54 -2.52 2.91
C ASN A 93 28.33 -2.40 1.60
N ASP A 94 27.69 -2.62 0.45
CA ASP A 94 28.33 -2.48 -0.87
C ASP A 94 28.82 -1.05 -1.12
N LEU A 95 28.08 -0.03 -0.66
CA LEU A 95 28.47 1.37 -0.76
C LEU A 95 29.67 1.69 0.13
N THR A 96 29.70 1.17 1.36
CA THR A 96 30.86 1.33 2.27
C THR A 96 32.11 0.66 1.70
N ASP A 97 32.01 -0.59 1.23
CA ASP A 97 33.13 -1.29 0.60
C ASP A 97 33.62 -0.54 -0.63
N SER A 98 32.70 -0.03 -1.44
CA SER A 98 33.04 0.77 -2.61
C SER A 98 33.71 2.10 -2.22
N GLU A 99 33.35 2.73 -1.09
CA GLU A 99 34.00 3.96 -0.60
C GLU A 99 35.47 3.69 -0.27
N ASP A 100 35.74 2.56 0.40
CA ASP A 100 37.10 2.11 0.70
C ASP A 100 37.91 1.92 -0.59
N THR A 101 37.34 1.28 -1.62
CA THR A 101 38.04 1.11 -2.92
C THR A 101 38.33 2.45 -3.59
N VAL A 102 37.40 3.42 -3.54
CA VAL A 102 37.59 4.77 -4.08
C VAL A 102 38.70 5.50 -3.32
N ALA A 103 38.80 5.31 -2.01
CA ALA A 103 39.87 5.88 -1.19
C ALA A 103 41.25 5.26 -1.53
N GLU A 104 41.33 3.95 -1.78
CA GLU A 104 42.54 3.30 -2.26
C GLU A 104 42.99 3.85 -3.63
N ILE A 105 42.05 4.00 -4.56
CA ILE A 105 42.32 4.58 -5.89
C ILE A 105 42.83 6.02 -5.76
N ASP A 106 42.26 6.83 -4.86
CA ASP A 106 42.71 8.21 -4.63
C ASP A 106 44.17 8.25 -4.13
N ASN A 107 44.54 7.34 -3.23
CA ASN A 107 45.93 7.24 -2.76
C ASN A 107 46.91 6.89 -3.90
N VAL A 108 46.52 5.96 -4.79
CA VAL A 108 47.33 5.60 -5.97
C VAL A 108 47.45 6.80 -6.93
N LEU A 109 46.34 7.51 -7.19
CA LEU A 109 46.34 8.69 -8.06
C LEU A 109 47.22 9.81 -7.48
N LYS A 110 47.15 10.08 -6.17
CA LYS A 110 48.04 11.04 -5.48
C LYS A 110 49.52 10.68 -5.65
N SER A 111 49.86 9.40 -5.46
CA SER A 111 51.23 8.91 -5.66
C SER A 111 51.69 9.08 -7.11
N ASN A 112 50.84 8.73 -8.08
CA ASN A 112 51.13 8.89 -9.51
C ASN A 112 51.34 10.36 -9.89
N ILE A 113 50.50 11.27 -9.39
CA ILE A 113 50.64 12.71 -9.63
C ILE A 113 51.99 13.20 -9.11
N ALA A 114 52.37 12.86 -7.87
CA ALA A 114 53.66 13.25 -7.30
C ALA A 114 54.86 12.71 -8.11
N LEU A 115 54.75 11.47 -8.60
CA LEU A 115 55.77 10.85 -9.46
C LEU A 115 55.90 11.60 -10.79
N PHE A 116 54.77 11.88 -11.46
CA PHE A 116 54.80 12.59 -12.75
C PHE A 116 55.20 14.06 -12.60
N GLU A 117 54.90 14.74 -11.50
CA GLU A 117 55.44 16.07 -11.20
C GLU A 117 56.96 16.05 -11.08
N THR A 118 57.51 15.03 -10.41
CA THR A 118 58.96 14.82 -10.32
C THR A 118 59.59 14.50 -11.68
N LEU A 119 58.94 13.68 -12.51
CA LEU A 119 59.44 13.36 -13.85
C LEU A 119 59.38 14.55 -14.81
N CYS A 120 58.31 15.34 -14.78
CA CYS A 120 58.18 16.55 -15.59
C CYS A 120 59.25 17.60 -15.25
N THR A 121 59.63 17.72 -13.96
CA THR A 121 60.71 18.63 -13.55
C THR A 121 62.10 18.13 -13.96
N LYS A 122 62.34 16.81 -13.93
CA LYS A 122 63.63 16.20 -14.32
C LYS A 122 63.81 16.07 -15.84
N PHE A 123 62.73 15.86 -16.57
CA PHE A 123 62.72 15.60 -18.02
C PHE A 123 61.71 16.51 -18.74
N PRO A 124 61.98 17.83 -18.82
CA PRO A 124 61.03 18.81 -19.36
C PRO A 124 60.74 18.65 -20.85
N HIS A 125 61.58 17.93 -21.59
CA HIS A 125 61.42 17.69 -23.03
C HIS A 125 60.57 16.46 -23.37
N VAL A 126 60.09 15.72 -22.38
CA VAL A 126 59.22 14.56 -22.60
C VAL A 126 57.77 14.97 -22.44
N GLU A 127 57.11 15.26 -23.55
CA GLU A 127 55.71 15.70 -23.59
C GLU A 127 54.74 14.65 -23.01
N ALA A 128 55.05 13.36 -23.17
CA ALA A 128 54.23 12.27 -22.64
C ALA A 128 54.00 12.35 -21.12
N PHE A 129 54.98 12.84 -20.35
CA PHE A 129 54.82 12.99 -18.89
C PHE A 129 53.85 14.12 -18.53
N GLN A 130 53.84 15.21 -19.31
CA GLN A 130 52.88 16.30 -19.10
C GLN A 130 51.46 15.86 -19.43
N VAL A 131 51.29 15.11 -20.52
CA VAL A 131 49.99 14.52 -20.90
C VAL A 131 49.48 13.58 -19.82
N GLN A 132 50.32 12.64 -19.36
CA GLN A 132 49.92 11.67 -18.33
C GLN A 132 49.66 12.33 -16.97
N LEU A 133 50.38 13.41 -16.63
CA LEU A 133 50.11 14.20 -15.44
C LEU A 133 48.73 14.87 -15.50
N ALA A 134 48.38 15.48 -16.63
CA ALA A 134 47.07 16.08 -16.83
C ALA A 134 45.94 15.05 -16.73
N GLN A 135 46.12 13.89 -17.35
CA GLN A 135 45.15 12.78 -17.27
C GLN A 135 44.97 12.26 -15.84
N ASN A 136 46.05 12.12 -15.07
CA ASN A 136 45.94 11.70 -13.66
C ASN A 136 45.22 12.76 -12.80
N LYS A 137 45.43 14.05 -13.05
CA LYS A 137 44.70 15.13 -12.35
C LYS A 137 43.21 15.13 -12.70
N GLU A 138 42.87 14.87 -13.98
CA GLU A 138 41.48 14.72 -14.40
C GLU A 138 40.83 13.47 -13.76
N ALA A 139 41.55 12.34 -13.74
CA ALA A 139 41.09 11.11 -13.09
C ALA A 139 40.87 11.33 -11.58
N GLN A 140 41.75 12.07 -10.90
CA GLN A 140 41.58 12.42 -9.49
C GLN A 140 40.33 13.27 -9.26
N ALA A 141 40.06 14.26 -10.12
CA ALA A 141 38.85 15.07 -10.02
C ALA A 141 37.58 14.22 -10.19
N LYS A 142 37.57 13.29 -11.15
CA LYS A 142 36.46 12.33 -11.33
C LYS A 142 36.30 11.40 -10.13
N ASN A 143 37.41 10.92 -9.55
CA ASN A 143 37.38 10.06 -8.38
C ASN A 143 36.82 10.79 -7.14
N SER A 144 37.16 12.06 -6.96
CA SER A 144 36.57 12.91 -5.91
C SER A 144 35.07 13.07 -6.11
N SER A 145 34.63 13.39 -7.33
CA SER A 145 33.19 13.51 -7.62
C SER A 145 32.45 12.18 -7.41
N LEU A 146 33.09 11.05 -7.68
CA LEU A 146 32.51 9.73 -7.38
C LEU A 146 32.35 9.52 -5.88
N LYS A 147 33.36 9.90 -5.08
CA LYS A 147 33.28 9.85 -3.61
C LYS A 147 32.10 10.67 -3.08
N ASP A 148 31.93 11.90 -3.56
CA ASP A 148 30.83 12.79 -3.15
C ASP A 148 29.45 12.19 -3.49
N MET A 149 29.31 11.57 -4.67
CA MET A 149 28.07 10.86 -5.05
C MET A 149 27.80 9.67 -4.15
N MET A 150 28.83 8.95 -3.73
CA MET A 150 28.69 7.80 -2.84
C MET A 150 28.28 8.22 -1.43
N GLU A 151 28.86 9.28 -0.89
CA GLU A 151 28.45 9.86 0.40
C GLU A 151 26.96 10.27 0.35
N THR A 152 26.53 10.93 -0.74
CA THR A 152 25.11 11.27 -0.95
C THR A 152 24.21 10.04 -1.02
N ASN A 153 24.67 8.95 -1.63
CA ASN A 153 23.91 7.70 -1.71
C ASN A 153 23.82 7.01 -0.33
N ILE A 154 24.89 7.03 0.46
CA ILE A 154 24.88 6.52 1.84
C ILE A 154 23.87 7.29 2.67
N ASP A 155 23.87 8.63 2.59
CA ASP A 155 22.88 9.47 3.28
C ASP A 155 21.45 9.13 2.84
N THR A 156 21.24 8.90 1.54
CA THR A 156 19.93 8.51 0.99
C THR A 156 19.49 7.15 1.56
N VAL A 157 20.40 6.18 1.63
CA VAL A 157 20.14 4.86 2.22
C VAL A 157 19.75 4.97 3.70
N MET A 158 20.44 5.82 4.47
CA MET A 158 20.08 6.11 5.87
C MET A 158 18.69 6.72 5.99
N ASN A 159 18.35 7.70 5.14
CA ASN A 159 17.03 8.30 5.12
C ASN A 159 15.92 7.28 4.77
N ILE A 160 16.19 6.34 3.84
CA ILE A 160 15.23 5.28 3.52
C ILE A 160 15.04 4.36 4.73
N MET A 161 16.11 3.98 5.44
CA MET A 161 16.00 3.19 6.68
C MET A 161 15.15 3.88 7.74
N ASP A 162 15.23 5.21 7.86
CA ASP A 162 14.40 5.99 8.78
C ASP A 162 12.92 6.01 8.35
N ILE A 163 12.63 6.22 7.07
CA ILE A 163 11.26 6.15 6.55
C ILE A 163 10.68 4.75 6.73
N MET A 164 11.49 3.71 6.57
CA MET A 164 11.02 2.34 6.67
C MET A 164 10.57 1.96 8.08
N GLN A 165 11.09 2.64 9.11
CA GLN A 165 10.56 2.52 10.48
C GLN A 165 9.09 2.98 10.58
N TYR A 166 8.61 3.88 9.70
CA TYR A 166 7.19 4.26 9.64
C TYR A 166 6.27 3.13 9.14
N GLN A 167 6.82 2.06 8.56
CA GLN A 167 6.02 0.92 8.16
C GLN A 167 5.36 0.21 9.36
N ASP A 168 6.03 0.16 10.52
CA ASP A 168 5.42 -0.41 11.73
C ASP A 168 4.22 0.43 12.20
N ILE A 169 4.24 1.75 11.99
CA ILE A 169 3.11 2.63 12.28
C ILE A 169 1.90 2.28 11.39
N HIS A 170 2.12 1.96 10.11
CA HIS A 170 1.04 1.54 9.22
C HIS A 170 0.40 0.22 9.67
N ARG A 171 1.21 -0.76 10.09
CA ARG A 171 0.71 -2.00 10.70
C ARG A 171 -0.18 -1.72 11.91
N GLN A 172 0.30 -0.89 12.86
CA GLN A 172 -0.46 -0.52 14.05
C GLN A 172 -1.79 0.19 13.73
N LYS A 173 -1.79 1.09 12.72
CA LYS A 173 -3.01 1.76 12.26
C LYS A 173 -4.02 0.77 11.70
N ILE A 174 -3.59 -0.20 10.90
CA ILE A 174 -4.47 -1.26 10.37
C ILE A 174 -5.00 -2.14 11.50
N GLU A 175 -4.16 -2.58 12.44
CA GLU A 175 -4.61 -3.35 13.62
C GLU A 175 -5.69 -2.62 14.43
N ARG A 176 -5.53 -1.30 14.60
CA ARG A 176 -6.54 -0.47 15.27
C ARG A 176 -7.86 -0.46 14.49
N VAL A 177 -7.83 -0.28 13.17
CA VAL A 177 -9.02 -0.31 12.30
C VAL A 177 -9.70 -1.67 12.39
N ILE A 178 -8.94 -2.76 12.30
CA ILE A 178 -9.44 -4.12 12.41
C ILE A 178 -10.15 -4.35 13.76
N ASN A 179 -9.56 -3.89 14.86
CA ASN A 179 -10.16 -4.01 16.19
C ASN A 179 -11.46 -3.21 16.31
N VAL A 180 -11.52 -2.00 15.74
CA VAL A 180 -12.75 -1.21 15.67
C VAL A 180 -13.82 -1.90 14.82
N MET A 181 -13.46 -2.48 13.68
CA MET A 181 -14.38 -3.23 12.81
C MET A 181 -14.95 -4.47 13.50
N ARG A 182 -14.11 -5.24 14.22
CA ARG A 182 -14.54 -6.39 15.03
C ARG A 182 -15.48 -5.98 16.16
N ALA A 183 -15.18 -4.86 16.84
CA ALA A 183 -16.03 -4.30 17.87
C ALA A 183 -17.38 -3.82 17.31
N LEU A 184 -17.38 -3.19 16.13
CA LEU A 184 -18.59 -2.71 15.46
C LEU A 184 -19.50 -3.86 15.02
N SER A 185 -18.93 -4.93 14.46
CA SER A 185 -19.66 -6.17 14.16
C SER A 185 -20.29 -6.78 15.42
N THR A 186 -19.51 -6.86 16.50
CA THR A 186 -19.99 -7.36 17.80
C THR A 186 -21.10 -6.49 18.36
N TYR A 187 -20.96 -5.16 18.28
CA TYR A 187 -21.96 -4.19 18.71
C TYR A 187 -23.25 -4.32 17.90
N MET A 188 -23.17 -4.45 16.58
CA MET A 188 -24.33 -4.70 15.72
C MET A 188 -25.03 -6.01 16.10
N ASN A 189 -24.28 -7.09 16.28
CA ASN A 189 -24.83 -8.37 16.73
C ASN A 189 -25.53 -8.24 18.10
N HIS A 190 -24.97 -7.45 19.03
CA HIS A 190 -25.60 -7.18 20.33
C HIS A 190 -26.85 -6.29 20.22
N LEU A 191 -26.84 -5.29 19.33
CA LEU A 191 -27.98 -4.40 19.09
C LEU A 191 -29.17 -5.15 18.46
N PHE A 192 -28.89 -6.11 17.59
CA PHE A 192 -29.89 -7.01 17.03
C PHE A 192 -30.22 -8.21 17.93
N SER A 193 -29.39 -8.50 18.93
CA SER A 193 -29.70 -9.54 19.91
C SER A 193 -30.90 -9.12 20.77
N SER A 194 -31.96 -9.90 20.65
CA SER A 194 -33.24 -9.69 21.32
C SER A 194 -33.27 -10.44 22.65
N LYS A 195 -33.90 -9.88 23.69
CA LYS A 195 -34.18 -10.61 24.96
C LYS A 195 -35.15 -11.78 24.78
N VAL A 196 -35.87 -11.82 23.67
CA VAL A 196 -36.86 -12.85 23.34
C VAL A 196 -36.30 -13.73 22.23
N ASP A 197 -36.42 -15.05 22.42
CA ASP A 197 -36.09 -16.08 21.44
C ASP A 197 -36.86 -15.83 20.12
N ASP A 198 -36.15 -15.80 18.99
CA ASP A 198 -36.72 -15.53 17.66
C ASP A 198 -37.82 -16.52 17.29
N SER A 199 -37.77 -17.74 17.83
CA SER A 199 -38.80 -18.76 17.64
C SER A 199 -40.13 -18.44 18.36
N LYS A 200 -40.14 -17.45 19.27
CA LYS A 200 -41.35 -16.92 19.93
C LYS A 200 -41.82 -15.59 19.33
N ARG A 201 -41.12 -15.05 18.33
CA ARG A 201 -41.55 -13.82 17.65
C ARG A 201 -42.68 -14.14 16.68
N VAL A 202 -43.58 -13.18 16.52
CA VAL A 202 -44.67 -13.28 15.56
C VAL A 202 -44.05 -13.38 14.16
N THR A 203 -44.44 -14.41 13.41
CA THR A 203 -44.01 -14.64 12.03
C THR A 203 -44.24 -13.38 11.20
N SER A 204 -43.31 -13.07 10.28
CA SER A 204 -43.43 -11.93 9.37
C SER A 204 -44.82 -11.85 8.75
N ALA A 205 -45.44 -10.67 8.82
CA ALA A 205 -46.79 -10.47 8.31
C ALA A 205 -46.81 -10.71 6.79
N VAL A 206 -47.61 -11.67 6.35
CA VAL A 206 -47.78 -12.02 4.93
C VAL A 206 -48.66 -11.00 4.20
N HIS A 207 -49.55 -10.32 4.93
CA HIS A 207 -50.43 -9.27 4.39
C HIS A 207 -50.48 -8.05 5.33
N LEU A 208 -50.49 -6.85 4.74
CA LEU A 208 -50.75 -5.60 5.45
C LEU A 208 -52.18 -5.09 5.15
N PRO A 209 -52.82 -4.36 6.06
CA PRO A 209 -54.12 -3.74 5.80
C PRO A 209 -54.02 -2.76 4.62
N GLY A 210 -54.68 -3.07 3.50
CA GLY A 210 -54.62 -2.30 2.26
C GLY A 210 -53.83 -2.97 1.12
N ASP A 211 -53.26 -4.15 1.36
CA ASP A 211 -52.70 -4.98 0.31
C ASP A 211 -53.82 -5.63 -0.53
N SER A 212 -53.83 -5.40 -1.84
CA SER A 212 -54.84 -5.96 -2.77
C SER A 212 -54.37 -7.26 -3.43
N THR A 213 -53.33 -7.91 -2.90
CA THR A 213 -52.90 -9.22 -3.36
C THR A 213 -53.76 -10.32 -2.71
N THR A 214 -54.90 -10.61 -3.33
CA THR A 214 -55.76 -11.75 -2.98
C THR A 214 -55.34 -13.04 -3.71
N ASP A 215 -54.40 -12.94 -4.66
CA ASP A 215 -54.06 -14.01 -5.59
C ASP A 215 -52.70 -14.63 -5.26
N ILE A 216 -52.62 -15.37 -4.15
CA ILE A 216 -51.73 -16.53 -4.11
C ILE A 216 -52.66 -17.72 -4.24
N VAL A 217 -52.76 -18.24 -5.48
CA VAL A 217 -53.46 -19.49 -5.78
C VAL A 217 -52.79 -20.57 -4.93
N ASN A 218 -53.49 -21.09 -3.92
CA ASN A 218 -52.94 -22.16 -3.09
C ASN A 218 -52.75 -23.41 -3.95
N SER A 219 -51.85 -24.32 -3.58
CA SER A 219 -51.66 -25.57 -4.34
C SER A 219 -52.97 -26.35 -4.54
N GLU A 220 -53.92 -26.26 -3.60
CA GLU A 220 -55.28 -26.81 -3.76
C GLU A 220 -56.09 -26.13 -4.86
N ASP A 221 -55.99 -24.81 -5.02
CA ASP A 221 -56.68 -24.07 -6.07
C ASP A 221 -56.06 -24.36 -7.46
N ILE A 222 -54.74 -24.61 -7.51
CA ILE A 222 -54.04 -25.06 -8.72
C ILE A 222 -54.51 -26.48 -9.10
N GLU A 223 -54.70 -27.36 -8.12
CA GLU A 223 -55.18 -28.73 -8.33
C GLU A 223 -56.65 -28.78 -8.76
N ALA A 224 -57.49 -27.89 -8.21
CA ALA A 224 -58.87 -27.70 -8.64
C ALA A 224 -58.97 -27.17 -10.09
N LEU A 225 -58.08 -26.26 -10.49
CA LEU A 225 -57.96 -25.79 -11.87
C LEU A 225 -57.53 -26.92 -12.82
N LEU A 226 -56.51 -27.70 -12.46
CA LEU A 226 -56.08 -28.88 -13.22
C LEU A 226 -57.21 -29.90 -13.39
N ALA A 227 -58.00 -30.15 -12.34
CA ALA A 227 -59.16 -31.05 -12.41
C ALA A 227 -60.27 -30.52 -13.33
N SER A 228 -60.50 -29.19 -13.33
CA SER A 228 -61.51 -28.55 -14.19
C SER A 228 -61.14 -28.57 -15.68
N PHE A 229 -59.84 -28.49 -16.01
CA PHE A 229 -59.34 -28.59 -17.38
C PHE A 229 -59.17 -30.04 -17.87
N GLY A 230 -59.06 -31.02 -16.96
CA GLY A 230 -59.02 -32.44 -17.30
C GLY A 230 -60.38 -33.10 -17.59
N GLN A 231 -61.49 -32.39 -17.33
CA GLN A 231 -62.84 -32.83 -17.73
C GLN A 231 -63.24 -32.23 -19.08
N LYS A 232 -62.63 -32.72 -20.16
CA LYS A 232 -63.19 -32.58 -21.51
C LYS A 232 -62.76 -33.74 -22.40
#